data_AF-A0A8S2XLT0-F1
#
_entry.id   AF-A0A8S2XLT0-F1
#
_cell.length_a   1.000
_cell.length_b   1.000
_cell.length_c   1.000
_cell.angle_alpha   90.00
_cell.angle_beta   90.00
_cell.angle_gamma   90.00
#
_symmetry.space_group_name_H-M   'P 1'
#
loop_
_entity.id
_entity.type
_entity.pdbx_description
1 polymer ?
#
loop_
_entity_poly.entity_id
_entity_poly.type
_entity_poly.pdbx_seq_one_letter_code
_entity_poly.pdbx_strand_id
1 'polypeptide(L)'
;MSARLNLATKKGCDGVELDNVDAYMVNNNRSGFRLSYNDQLKYNIWLAKEAHQRNLSVGLKNDLDQIKDLVEYFDWALNKQCWEYKTCDMLQPFIKANKAIFNFEHRTMNRCPQAIQKKFSSIQSPKSLDGRNMKMCNEQGQLVSF
;
A
#
# COMPACT_ATOMS: atom_id res chain seq x y z
N MET A 1 -18.22 -1.11 -4.11
CA MET A 1 -17.37 -1.38 -2.93
C MET A 1 -18.03 -1.12 -1.59
N SER A 2 -18.99 -0.20 -1.47
CA SER A 2 -19.62 0.16 -0.19
C SER A 2 -20.14 -1.01 0.66
N ALA A 3 -20.69 -2.07 0.05
CA ALA A 3 -21.10 -3.28 0.78
C ALA A 3 -19.93 -4.00 1.48
N ARG A 4 -18.73 -4.03 0.87
CA ARG A 4 -17.52 -4.61 1.48
C ARG A 4 -16.99 -3.74 2.62
N LEU A 5 -17.05 -2.42 2.47
CA LEU A 5 -16.68 -1.48 3.54
C LEU A 5 -17.64 -1.59 4.74
N ASN A 6 -18.95 -1.68 4.48
CA ASN A 6 -19.94 -1.97 5.53
C ASN A 6 -19.62 -3.28 6.27
N LEU A 7 -19.19 -4.31 5.55
CA LEU A 7 -18.81 -5.58 6.15
C LEU A 7 -17.55 -5.45 7.01
N ALA A 8 -16.55 -4.67 6.58
CA ALA A 8 -15.34 -4.40 7.37
C ALA A 8 -15.69 -3.73 8.71
N THR A 9 -16.56 -2.71 8.69
CA THR A 9 -17.06 -2.08 9.92
C THR A 9 -17.80 -3.08 10.82
N LYS A 10 -18.69 -3.91 10.25
CA LYS A 10 -19.40 -4.95 11.01
C LYS A 10 -18.48 -5.99 11.64
N LYS A 11 -17.31 -6.24 11.04
CA LYS A 11 -16.28 -7.14 11.57
C LYS A 11 -15.33 -6.47 12.56
N GLY A 12 -15.49 -5.17 12.82
CA GLY A 12 -14.62 -4.42 13.73
C GLY A 12 -13.23 -4.14 13.15
N CYS A 13 -13.08 -4.05 11.83
CA CYS A 13 -11.82 -3.64 11.24
C CYS A 13 -11.51 -2.17 11.59
N ASP A 14 -10.26 -1.87 11.96
CA ASP A 14 -9.79 -0.49 12.18
C ASP A 14 -9.49 0.25 10.87
N GLY A 15 -9.20 -0.50 9.80
CA GLY A 15 -8.91 0.04 8.49
C GLY A 15 -9.00 -1.00 7.39
N VAL A 16 -8.86 -0.54 6.16
CA VAL A 16 -8.95 -1.33 4.93
C VAL A 16 -7.79 -1.03 4.00
N GLU A 17 -7.29 -2.09 3.38
CA GLU A 17 -6.41 -2.01 2.22
C GLU A 17 -7.24 -2.34 0.97
N LEU A 18 -7.05 -1.55 -0.09
CA LEU A 18 -7.79 -1.71 -1.34
C LEU A 18 -6.81 -2.08 -2.45
N ASP A 19 -6.80 -3.36 -2.82
CA ASP A 19 -5.87 -3.89 -3.82
C ASP A 19 -6.34 -3.59 -5.26
N ASN A 20 -5.39 -3.55 -6.21
CA ASN A 20 -5.60 -3.23 -7.63
C ASN A 20 -6.22 -1.85 -7.89
N VAL A 21 -5.81 -0.86 -7.09
CA VAL A 21 -6.17 0.57 -7.26
C VAL A 21 -5.24 1.32 -8.22
N ASP A 22 -4.47 0.59 -9.02
CA ASP A 22 -3.53 1.05 -10.05
C ASP A 22 -3.87 0.46 -11.43
N ALA A 23 -5.11 -0.02 -11.62
CA ALA A 23 -5.52 -0.81 -12.78
C ALA A 23 -5.41 -0.05 -14.12
N TYR A 24 -5.40 1.29 -14.12
CA TYR A 24 -5.15 2.07 -15.34
C TYR A 24 -3.74 1.88 -15.91
N MET A 25 -2.76 1.50 -15.08
CA MET A 25 -1.38 1.22 -15.52
C MET A 25 -1.27 -0.14 -16.21
N VAL A 26 -2.25 -1.03 -15.97
CA VAL A 26 -2.31 -2.34 -16.59
C VAL A 26 -2.85 -2.14 -18.01
N ASN A 27 -1.95 -2.25 -19.01
CA ASN A 27 -2.28 -2.13 -20.44
C ASN A 27 -3.66 -2.71 -20.76
N ASN A 28 -4.45 -1.96 -21.57
CA ASN A 28 -5.85 -2.23 -21.96
C ASN A 28 -6.21 -3.68 -22.32
N ASN A 29 -5.21 -4.53 -22.62
CA ASN A 29 -5.37 -5.94 -22.96
C ASN A 29 -5.51 -6.89 -21.76
N ARG A 30 -5.22 -6.44 -20.53
CA ARG A 30 -5.30 -7.30 -19.33
C ARG A 30 -6.51 -7.02 -18.45
N SER A 31 -6.94 -5.75 -18.34
CA SER A 31 -8.18 -5.41 -17.62
C SER A 31 -9.42 -5.64 -18.49
N GLY A 32 -9.28 -5.54 -19.82
CA GLY A 32 -10.41 -5.51 -20.76
C GLY A 32 -11.14 -4.16 -20.81
N PHE A 33 -10.66 -3.15 -20.07
CA PHE A 33 -11.25 -1.81 -19.98
C PHE A 33 -10.20 -0.74 -20.32
N ARG A 34 -10.65 0.33 -20.98
CA ARG A 34 -9.83 1.53 -21.22
C ARG A 34 -9.96 2.47 -20.03
N LEU A 35 -9.23 2.17 -18.95
CA LEU A 35 -9.18 3.03 -17.76
C LEU A 35 -8.14 4.13 -17.97
N SER A 36 -8.53 5.38 -17.77
CA SER A 36 -7.59 6.51 -17.75
C SER A 36 -7.05 6.77 -16.34
N TYR A 37 -5.96 7.55 -16.27
CA TYR A 37 -5.45 8.12 -15.02
C TYR A 37 -6.58 8.77 -14.20
N ASN A 38 -7.44 9.56 -14.85
CA ASN A 38 -8.53 10.27 -14.18
C ASN A 38 -9.65 9.35 -13.70
N ASP A 39 -9.89 8.22 -14.38
CA ASP A 39 -10.87 7.24 -13.92
C ASP A 39 -10.41 6.58 -12.63
N GLN A 40 -9.13 6.16 -12.58
CA GLN A 40 -8.54 5.59 -11.37
C GLN A 40 -8.51 6.62 -10.24
N LEU A 41 -8.07 7.85 -10.53
CA LEU A 41 -7.95 8.92 -9.53
C LEU A 41 -9.31 9.20 -8.87
N LYS A 42 -10.37 9.36 -9.66
CA LYS A 42 -11.74 9.59 -9.16
C LYS A 42 -12.21 8.43 -8.30
N TYR A 43 -11.94 7.19 -8.72
CA TYR A 43 -12.36 6.01 -7.99
C TYR A 43 -11.59 5.85 -6.67
N ASN A 44 -10.29 6.11 -6.65
CA ASN A 44 -9.44 6.05 -5.45
C ASN A 44 -9.86 7.11 -4.43
N ILE A 45 -10.16 8.34 -4.86
CA ILE A 45 -10.69 9.40 -3.98
C ILE A 45 -12.05 8.99 -3.41
N TRP A 46 -12.94 8.43 -4.24
CA TRP A 46 -14.24 7.95 -3.76
C TRP A 46 -14.09 6.82 -2.73
N LEU A 47 -13.20 5.87 -2.98
CA LEU A 47 -12.90 4.76 -2.07
C LEU A 47 -12.42 5.25 -0.70
N ALA A 48 -11.47 6.19 -0.68
CA ALA A 48 -10.96 6.77 0.55
C ALA A 48 -12.06 7.49 1.35
N LYS A 49 -12.88 8.32 0.67
CA LYS A 49 -14.02 9.01 1.29
C LYS A 49 -15.04 8.03 1.88
N GLU A 50 -15.36 6.95 1.17
CA GLU A 50 -16.29 5.93 1.66
C GLU A 50 -15.74 5.18 2.89
N ALA A 51 -14.44 4.93 2.95
CA ALA A 51 -13.81 4.32 4.14
C ALA A 51 -13.88 5.28 5.33
N HIS A 52 -13.51 6.55 5.15
CA HIS A 52 -13.55 7.56 6.20
C HIS A 52 -14.96 7.83 6.74
N GLN A 53 -16.00 7.83 5.88
CA GLN A 53 -17.39 7.94 6.31
C GLN A 53 -17.83 6.82 7.28
N ARG A 54 -17.10 5.71 7.30
CA ARG A 54 -17.35 4.54 8.16
C ARG A 54 -16.35 4.43 9.31
N ASN A 55 -15.56 5.48 9.55
CA ASN A 55 -14.47 5.50 10.52
C ASN A 55 -13.42 4.40 10.29
N LEU A 56 -13.23 3.99 9.03
CA LEU A 56 -12.16 3.05 8.64
C LEU A 56 -10.96 3.85 8.17
N SER A 57 -9.78 3.54 8.70
CA SER A 57 -8.54 3.99 8.06
C SER A 57 -8.37 3.33 6.68
N VAL A 58 -7.70 3.99 5.74
CA VAL A 58 -7.53 3.49 4.36
C VAL A 58 -6.11 3.65 3.85
N GLY A 59 -5.59 2.58 3.25
CA GLY A 59 -4.26 2.54 2.66
C GLY A 59 -4.23 2.60 1.14
N LEU A 60 -3.30 3.39 0.57
CA LEU A 60 -3.03 3.39 -0.86
C LEU A 60 -2.10 2.24 -1.21
N LYS A 61 -2.56 1.31 -2.04
CA LYS A 61 -1.77 0.17 -2.49
C LYS A 61 -1.08 0.44 -3.82
N ASN A 62 0.25 0.38 -3.85
CA ASN A 62 1.12 0.40 -5.04
C ASN A 62 0.98 1.54 -6.06
N ASP A 63 -0.11 2.31 -6.10
CA ASP A 63 -0.41 3.31 -7.15
C ASP A 63 0.53 4.52 -7.09
N LEU A 64 1.82 4.28 -7.42
CA LEU A 64 2.93 5.19 -7.15
C LEU A 64 2.83 6.46 -8.01
N ASP A 65 2.33 6.32 -9.22
CA ASP A 65 2.22 7.40 -10.22
C ASP A 65 1.17 8.44 -9.80
N GLN A 66 0.15 8.05 -9.03
CA GLN A 66 -0.90 8.96 -8.55
C GLN A 66 -0.66 9.50 -7.13
N ILE A 67 0.44 9.14 -6.46
CA ILE A 67 0.68 9.51 -5.05
C ILE A 67 0.55 11.02 -4.80
N LYS A 68 1.05 11.86 -5.71
CA LYS A 68 1.00 13.32 -5.51
C LYS A 68 -0.43 13.85 -5.43
N ASP A 69 -1.37 13.22 -6.12
CA ASP A 69 -2.78 13.60 -6.14
C ASP A 69 -3.60 12.83 -5.09
N LEU A 70 -3.10 11.70 -4.59
CA LEU A 70 -3.82 10.81 -3.66
C LEU A 70 -3.36 10.91 -2.20
N VAL A 71 -2.15 11.41 -1.94
CA VAL A 71 -1.54 11.39 -0.59
C VAL A 71 -2.40 12.08 0.46
N GLU A 72 -3.18 13.09 0.11
CA GLU A 72 -4.07 13.77 1.06
C GLU A 72 -5.26 12.90 1.51
N TYR A 73 -5.74 11.99 0.64
CA TYR A 73 -6.94 11.19 0.87
C TYR A 73 -6.70 9.88 1.63
N PHE A 74 -5.48 9.33 1.60
CA PHE A 74 -5.15 8.05 2.23
C PHE A 74 -4.38 8.24 3.53
N ASP A 75 -4.51 7.34 4.50
CA ASP A 75 -3.89 7.48 5.82
C ASP A 75 -2.48 6.88 5.89
N TRP A 76 -2.20 5.93 5.01
CA TRP A 76 -0.92 5.23 4.90
C TRP A 76 -0.75 4.66 3.49
N ALA A 77 0.46 4.21 3.16
CA ALA A 77 0.74 3.47 1.94
C ALA A 77 1.05 2.01 2.27
N LEU A 78 0.55 1.08 1.44
CA LEU A 78 1.08 -0.28 1.37
C LEU A 78 1.72 -0.46 0.02
N ASN A 79 3.00 -0.77 0.00
CA ASN A 79 3.71 -1.00 -1.24
C ASN A 79 4.30 -2.41 -1.28
N LYS A 80 4.27 -3.00 -2.47
CA LYS A 80 4.97 -4.25 -2.77
C LYS A 80 6.25 -3.96 -3.54
N GLN A 81 7.36 -4.50 -3.04
CA GLN A 81 8.60 -4.63 -3.79
C GLN A 81 9.28 -3.33 -4.24
N CYS A 82 9.18 -2.23 -3.46
CA CYS A 82 9.83 -0.98 -3.90
C CYS A 82 11.35 -1.12 -3.98
N TRP A 83 11.96 -2.00 -3.18
CA TRP A 83 13.41 -2.19 -3.20
C TRP A 83 13.85 -2.96 -4.44
N GLU A 84 13.12 -4.02 -4.80
CA GLU A 84 13.34 -4.77 -6.05
C GLU A 84 13.25 -3.85 -7.27
N TYR A 85 12.21 -3.01 -7.33
CA TYR A 85 11.94 -2.17 -8.49
C TYR A 85 12.57 -0.78 -8.41
N LYS A 86 13.32 -0.47 -7.35
CA LYS A 86 13.97 0.83 -7.11
C LYS A 86 12.98 2.01 -7.12
N THR A 87 11.77 1.79 -6.63
CA THR A 87 10.69 2.80 -6.62
C THR A 87 10.41 3.38 -5.23
N CYS A 88 11.19 3.03 -4.19
CA CYS A 88 10.90 3.46 -2.81
C CYS A 88 10.85 4.98 -2.63
N ASP A 89 11.60 5.74 -3.43
CA ASP A 89 11.62 7.20 -3.33
C ASP A 89 10.30 7.84 -3.78
N MET A 90 9.48 7.16 -4.57
CA MET A 90 8.16 7.64 -4.97
C MET A 90 7.18 7.71 -3.79
N LEU A 91 7.43 6.96 -2.71
CA LEU A 91 6.59 6.94 -1.51
C LEU A 91 6.92 8.06 -0.52
N GLN A 92 7.99 8.83 -0.73
CA GLN A 92 8.39 9.93 0.15
C GLN A 92 7.31 10.98 0.45
N PRO A 93 6.32 11.27 -0.44
CA PRO A 93 5.20 12.13 -0.09
C PRO A 93 4.43 11.68 1.16
N PHE A 94 4.28 10.37 1.41
CA PHE A 94 3.64 9.87 2.63
C PHE A 94 4.46 10.22 3.87
N ILE A 95 5.79 10.03 3.85
CA ILE A 95 6.66 10.44 4.97
C ILE A 95 6.59 11.95 5.20
N LYS A 96 6.61 12.76 4.13
CA LYS A 96 6.49 14.22 4.24
C LYS A 96 5.14 14.65 4.84
N ALA A 97 4.08 13.88 4.58
CA ALA A 97 2.76 14.07 5.17
C ALA A 97 2.61 13.44 6.57
N ASN A 98 3.68 12.92 7.16
CA ASN A 98 3.69 12.20 8.44
C ASN A 98 2.77 10.95 8.45
N LYS A 99 2.72 10.23 7.33
CA LYS A 99 1.90 9.03 7.13
C LYS A 99 2.79 7.79 7.01
N ALA A 100 2.31 6.68 7.55
CA ALA A 100 3.06 5.43 7.58
C ALA A 100 3.21 4.82 6.17
N ILE A 101 4.32 4.09 5.97
CA ILE A 101 4.55 3.27 4.78
C ILE A 101 4.82 1.85 5.24
N PHE A 102 3.93 0.94 4.87
CA PHE A 102 4.13 -0.49 4.97
C PHE A 102 4.70 -0.99 3.65
N ASN A 103 5.83 -1.68 3.67
CA ASN A 103 6.42 -2.28 2.47
C ASN A 103 6.64 -3.78 2.65
N PHE A 104 6.38 -4.57 1.62
CA PHE A 104 6.72 -5.99 1.65
C PHE A 104 7.51 -6.44 0.42
N GLU A 105 8.51 -7.28 0.67
CA GLU A 105 9.41 -7.85 -0.32
C GLU A 105 9.20 -9.36 -0.44
N HIS A 106 9.25 -9.89 -1.67
CA HIS A 106 9.19 -11.33 -1.91
C HIS A 106 10.55 -12.01 -1.98
N ARG A 107 11.61 -11.21 -2.12
CA ARG A 107 13.01 -11.67 -2.11
C ARG A 107 13.65 -11.33 -0.78
N THR A 108 14.85 -11.87 -0.57
CA THR A 108 15.66 -11.60 0.62
C THR A 108 15.81 -10.11 0.87
N MET A 109 15.24 -9.63 1.97
CA MET A 109 15.29 -8.22 2.37
C MET A 109 16.62 -7.92 3.05
N ASN A 110 17.59 -7.42 2.29
CA ASN A 110 18.91 -7.01 2.78
C ASN A 110 19.04 -5.49 2.99
N ARG A 111 17.91 -4.77 3.00
CA ARG A 111 17.84 -3.30 3.10
C ARG A 111 17.19 -2.79 4.37
N CYS A 112 17.18 -3.60 5.45
CA CYS A 112 16.57 -3.18 6.71
C CYS A 112 17.13 -1.87 7.29
N PRO A 113 18.46 -1.62 7.30
CA PRO A 113 18.98 -0.32 7.76
C PRO A 113 18.45 0.86 6.93
N GLN A 114 18.36 0.70 5.60
CA GLN A 114 17.83 1.74 4.72
C GLN A 114 16.32 1.92 4.86
N ALA A 115 15.58 0.85 5.13
CA ALA A 115 14.15 0.92 5.42
C ALA A 115 13.88 1.74 6.69
N ILE A 116 14.62 1.47 7.77
CA ILE A 116 14.53 2.26 9.01
C ILE A 116 14.90 3.72 8.78
N GLN A 117 16.00 3.98 8.06
CA GLN A 117 16.40 5.35 7.71
C GLN A 117 15.32 6.11 6.92
N LYS A 118 14.61 5.43 6.02
CA LYS A 118 13.49 5.99 5.25
C LYS A 118 12.15 5.98 6.00
N LYS A 119 12.10 5.48 7.24
CA LYS A 119 10.90 5.32 8.07
C LYS A 119 9.86 4.35 7.49
N PHE A 120 10.32 3.27 6.85
CA PHE A 120 9.45 2.25 6.26
C PHE A 120 9.32 1.06 7.22
N SER A 121 8.09 0.66 7.52
CA SER A 121 7.79 -0.60 8.18
C SER A 121 7.85 -1.72 7.13
N SER A 122 8.97 -2.44 7.07
CA SER A 122 9.25 -3.41 6.01
C SER A 122 9.23 -4.86 6.48
N ILE A 123 8.58 -5.73 5.70
CA ILE A 123 8.58 -7.17 5.89
C ILE A 123 9.08 -7.90 4.63
N GLN A 124 9.55 -9.13 4.82
CA GLN A 124 9.73 -10.12 3.77
C GLN A 124 8.62 -11.16 3.90
N SER A 125 7.96 -11.51 2.79
CA SER A 125 6.91 -12.52 2.76
C SER A 125 6.94 -13.33 1.46
N PRO A 126 6.64 -14.64 1.48
CA PRO A 126 6.35 -15.40 0.27
C PRO A 126 5.21 -14.78 -0.55
N LYS A 127 5.15 -15.12 -1.84
CA LYS A 127 4.06 -14.70 -2.74
C LYS A 127 2.68 -15.23 -2.32
N SER A 128 2.62 -16.35 -1.60
CA SER A 128 1.37 -16.94 -1.11
C SER A 128 0.68 -16.11 -0.03
N LEU A 129 1.43 -15.24 0.68
CA LEU A 129 0.92 -14.45 1.82
C LEU A 129 0.20 -15.31 2.87
N ASP A 130 0.70 -16.53 3.10
CA ASP A 130 0.09 -17.55 3.96
C ASP A 130 0.56 -17.51 5.42
N GLY A 131 1.27 -16.44 5.81
CA GLY A 131 1.85 -16.28 7.14
C GLY A 131 3.14 -17.04 7.39
N ARG A 132 3.57 -17.93 6.47
CA ARG A 132 4.77 -18.74 6.68
C ARG A 132 6.01 -18.01 6.19
N ASN A 133 7.15 -18.27 6.85
CA ASN A 133 8.45 -17.71 6.47
C ASN A 133 8.46 -16.18 6.35
N MET A 134 7.58 -15.50 7.08
CA MET A 134 7.57 -14.04 7.16
C MET A 134 8.72 -13.58 8.06
N LYS A 135 9.33 -12.45 7.70
CA LYS A 135 10.36 -11.78 8.49
C LYS A 135 10.11 -10.28 8.48
N MET A 136 10.55 -9.56 9.51
CA MET A 136 10.42 -8.11 9.62
C MET A 136 11.78 -7.45 9.81
N CYS A 137 11.90 -6.18 9.40
CA CYS A 137 13.00 -5.34 9.81
C CYS A 137 12.74 -4.80 11.23
N ASN A 138 13.59 -5.16 12.19
CA ASN A 138 13.52 -4.62 13.54
C ASN A 138 14.19 -3.23 13.65
N GLU A 139 14.10 -2.61 14.82
CA GLU A 139 14.65 -1.28 15.11
C GLU A 139 16.18 -1.23 14.98
N GLN A 140 16.87 -2.36 15.16
CA GLN A 140 18.31 -2.49 14.97
C GLN A 140 18.71 -2.63 13.49
N GLY A 141 17.76 -2.56 12.56
CA GLY A 141 18.01 -2.69 11.12
C GLY A 141 18.36 -4.13 10.71
N GLN A 142 17.91 -5.12 11.47
CA GLN A 142 18.11 -6.55 11.20
C GLN A 142 16.83 -7.19 10.68
N LEU A 143 16.97 -8.19 9.81
CA LEU A 143 15.85 -9.01 9.36
C LEU A 143 15.63 -10.17 10.34
N VAL A 144 14.52 -10.15 11.06
CA VAL A 144 14.19 -11.14 12.10
C VAL A 144 12.90 -11.89 11.77
N SER A 145 12.78 -13.14 12.19
CA SER A 145 11.52 -13.90 12.08
C SER A 145 10.51 -13.40 13.12
N PHE A 146 9.22 -13.64 12.84
CA PHE A 146 8.14 -13.51 13.82
C PHE A 146 8.24 -14.60 14.89
#